data_AF-A0A962VVB8-F1
#
_entry.id   AF-A0A962VVB8-F1
#
_cell.length_a   1.000
_cell.length_b   1.000
_cell.length_c   1.000
_cell.angle_alpha   90.00
_cell.angle_beta   90.00
_cell.angle_gamma   90.00
#
_symmetry.space_group_name_H-M   'P 1'
#
loop_
_entity.id
_entity.type
_entity.pdbx_description
1 polymer ?
#
loop_
_entity_poly.entity_id
_entity_poly.type
_entity_poly.pdbx_seq_one_letter_code
_entity_poly.pdbx_strand_id
1 'polypeptide(L)'
;MVVDIVTDTAQTFEGTALTGRLGAVEEFYSAEIKHGRRFGEDSGLLLYVGVDQYHGAGQDDAPLVYGVDFDDFWGTPVSGGQPFDQPINRDGESYRNRYRLKAHAQYTGGGWNLWARYTRGGEQFAFAQDNLARAPYGWLDEWAIADYPSYHSLHQPGAGYQQMTLDASYRKPLSNQWTITTTFVFSRFDYE
;
A
#
# COMPACT_ATOMS: atom_id res chain seq x y z
N MET A 1 17.90 5.87 25.95
CA MET A 1 17.03 4.79 25.42
C MET A 1 17.55 4.44 24.04
N VAL A 2 17.90 3.18 23.80
CA VAL A 2 18.35 2.70 22.48
C VAL A 2 17.28 1.72 22.00
N VAL A 3 16.77 1.94 20.79
CA VAL A 3 15.81 1.04 20.13
C VAL A 3 16.59 0.22 19.13
N ASP A 4 16.59 -1.11 19.29
CA ASP A 4 17.19 -2.04 18.34
C ASP A 4 16.08 -2.68 17.49
N ILE A 5 16.19 -2.55 16.18
CA ILE A 5 15.22 -3.08 15.21
C ILE A 5 15.90 -4.23 14.47
N VAL A 6 15.55 -5.45 14.88
CA VAL A 6 16.05 -6.67 14.24
C VAL A 6 15.05 -7.10 13.17
N THR A 7 15.54 -7.27 11.94
CA THR A 7 14.73 -7.84 10.85
C THR A 7 14.68 -9.35 11.02
N ASP A 8 13.48 -9.92 10.92
CA ASP A 8 13.32 -11.37 10.89
C ASP A 8 13.93 -11.96 9.61
N THR A 9 14.75 -12.99 9.78
CA THR A 9 15.38 -13.77 8.72
C THR A 9 15.24 -15.26 9.01
N ALA A 10 15.72 -16.10 8.09
CA ALA A 10 15.86 -17.53 8.32
C ALA A 10 16.69 -17.91 9.56
N GLN A 11 17.46 -16.98 10.14
CA GLN A 11 18.32 -17.20 11.31
C GLN A 11 17.74 -16.62 12.60
N THR A 12 16.95 -15.55 12.51
CA THR A 12 16.45 -14.81 13.67
C THR A 12 15.03 -15.20 14.06
N PHE A 13 14.28 -15.89 13.20
CA PHE A 13 12.94 -16.39 13.50
C PHE A 13 12.80 -17.89 13.25
N GLU A 14 12.24 -18.60 14.23
CA GLU A 14 11.94 -20.03 14.16
C GLU A 14 10.56 -20.33 14.74
N GLY A 15 9.80 -21.20 14.08
CA GLY A 15 8.42 -21.54 14.43
C GLY A 15 7.39 -20.89 13.52
N THR A 16 6.14 -20.82 13.98
CA THR A 16 5.02 -20.24 13.22
C THR A 16 4.37 -19.14 14.05
N ALA A 17 4.12 -17.98 13.44
CA ALA A 17 3.34 -16.90 14.02
C ALA A 17 2.17 -16.56 13.11
N LEU A 18 0.98 -16.40 13.70
CA LEU A 18 -0.20 -15.87 13.04
C LEU A 18 -0.57 -14.57 13.74
N THR A 19 -0.87 -13.53 12.98
CA THR A 19 -1.29 -12.23 13.51
C THR A 19 -2.56 -11.79 12.78
N GLY A 20 -3.56 -11.37 13.54
CA GLY A 20 -4.76 -10.73 13.02
C GLY A 20 -4.88 -9.33 13.62
N ARG A 21 -5.33 -8.36 12.83
CA ARG A 21 -5.61 -7.00 13.30
C ARG A 21 -6.93 -6.52 12.73
N LEU A 22 -7.63 -5.71 13.50
CA LEU A 22 -8.87 -5.03 13.12
C LEU A 22 -8.78 -3.57 13.58
N GLY A 23 -9.25 -2.66 12.75
CA GLY A 23 -9.42 -1.24 13.08
C GLY A 23 -10.90 -0.85 13.03
N ALA A 24 -11.34 -0.01 13.99
CA ALA A 24 -12.76 0.32 14.17
C ALA A 24 -13.14 1.73 13.67
N VAL A 25 -12.31 2.74 13.91
CA VAL A 25 -12.50 4.12 13.43
C VAL A 25 -11.86 4.23 12.04
N GLU A 26 -10.56 4.00 12.02
CA GLU A 26 -9.82 3.64 10.82
C GLU A 26 -10.17 2.19 10.47
N GLU A 27 -11.12 1.98 9.56
CA GLU A 27 -11.64 0.64 9.29
C GLU A 27 -10.65 -0.17 8.45
N PHE A 28 -10.16 -1.27 9.03
CA PHE A 28 -9.36 -2.25 8.30
C PHE A 28 -9.40 -3.61 8.97
N TYR A 29 -8.98 -4.61 8.22
CA TYR A 29 -8.65 -5.91 8.77
C TYR A 29 -7.45 -6.51 8.05
N SER A 30 -6.59 -7.18 8.82
CA SER A 30 -5.41 -7.85 8.28
C SER A 30 -5.20 -9.23 8.89
N ALA A 31 -4.61 -10.10 8.09
CA ALA A 31 -4.15 -11.41 8.51
C ALA A 31 -2.74 -11.64 7.97
N GLU A 32 -1.85 -12.09 8.84
CA GLU A 32 -0.46 -12.34 8.54
C GLU A 32 -0.06 -13.72 9.08
N ILE A 33 0.67 -14.48 8.28
CA ILE A 33 1.31 -15.73 8.69
C ILE A 33 2.80 -15.65 8.38
N LYS A 34 3.61 -16.10 9.34
CA LYS A 34 5.06 -16.19 9.23
C LYS A 34 5.50 -17.56 9.71
N HIS A 35 6.39 -18.21 8.97
CA HIS A 35 6.97 -19.49 9.35
C HIS A 35 8.48 -19.48 9.10
N GLY A 36 9.25 -19.81 10.13
CA GLY A 36 10.70 -19.95 10.08
C GLY A 36 11.13 -21.35 10.48
N ARG A 37 12.10 -21.92 9.77
CA ARG A 37 12.68 -23.22 10.11
C ARG A 37 14.17 -23.21 9.85
N ARG A 38 14.94 -23.57 10.89
CA ARG A 38 16.38 -23.79 10.77
C ARG A 38 16.66 -25.25 10.40
N PHE A 39 17.66 -25.46 9.56
CA PHE A 39 18.13 -26.80 9.18
C PHE A 39 19.53 -27.10 9.75
N GLY A 40 20.22 -26.08 10.25
CA GLY A 40 21.53 -26.16 10.89
C GLY A 40 21.93 -24.80 11.44
N GLU A 41 23.19 -24.65 11.86
CA GLU A 41 23.67 -23.38 12.43
C GLU A 41 23.54 -22.21 11.44
N ASP A 42 23.96 -22.43 10.18
CA ASP A 42 24.00 -21.40 9.13
C ASP A 42 22.96 -21.62 8.01
N SER A 43 21.90 -22.40 8.26
CA SER A 43 20.90 -22.66 7.23
C SER A 43 19.46 -22.65 7.75
N GLY A 44 18.57 -22.12 6.92
CA GLY A 44 17.15 -22.02 7.25
C GLY A 44 16.30 -21.46 6.12
N LEU A 45 15.00 -21.45 6.37
CA LEU A 45 13.96 -20.89 5.51
C LEU A 45 13.08 -19.95 6.35
N LEU A 46 12.70 -18.82 5.78
CA LEU A 46 11.66 -17.93 6.29
C LEU A 46 10.61 -17.71 5.21
N LEU A 47 9.34 -17.86 5.57
CA LEU A 47 8.19 -17.54 4.74
C LEU A 47 7.29 -16.54 5.48
N TYR A 48 6.77 -15.56 4.77
CA TYR A 48 5.83 -14.58 5.27
C TYR A 48 4.78 -14.27 4.20
N VAL A 49 3.52 -14.22 4.60
CA VAL A 49 2.41 -13.76 3.76
C VAL A 49 1.48 -12.91 4.63
N GLY A 50 1.17 -11.71 4.17
CA GLY A 50 0.22 -10.79 4.75
C GLY A 50 -0.78 -10.31 3.72
N VAL A 51 -2.04 -10.23 4.14
CA VAL A 51 -3.14 -9.64 3.38
C VAL A 51 -3.91 -8.68 4.26
N ASP A 52 -4.32 -7.55 3.70
CA ASP A 52 -5.27 -6.65 4.36
C ASP A 52 -6.29 -6.11 3.36
N GLN A 53 -7.42 -5.67 3.89
CA GLN A 53 -8.29 -4.71 3.23
C GLN A 53 -8.40 -3.50 4.14
N TYR A 54 -8.12 -2.34 3.56
CA TYR A 54 -8.08 -1.08 4.27
C TYR A 54 -9.20 -0.21 3.70
N HIS A 55 -10.26 -0.04 4.47
CA HIS A 55 -11.42 0.78 4.11
C HIS A 55 -11.19 2.24 4.47
N GLY A 56 -10.29 2.53 5.41
CA GLY A 56 -9.98 3.90 5.81
C GLY A 56 -11.00 4.47 6.78
N ALA A 57 -10.84 5.73 7.16
CA ALA A 57 -11.76 6.45 8.03
C ALA A 57 -12.96 7.01 7.24
N GLY A 58 -14.16 6.87 7.81
CA GLY A 58 -15.36 7.50 7.29
C GLY A 58 -15.32 9.02 7.44
N GLN A 59 -16.15 9.74 6.66
CA GLN A 59 -16.19 11.21 6.71
C GLN A 59 -16.65 11.77 8.07
N ASP A 60 -17.36 10.97 8.87
CA ASP A 60 -17.75 11.34 10.25
C ASP A 60 -16.53 11.43 11.19
N ASP A 61 -15.48 10.65 10.91
CA ASP A 61 -14.24 10.59 11.70
C ASP A 61 -13.08 11.37 11.04
N ALA A 62 -13.08 11.46 9.70
CA ALA A 62 -12.10 12.16 8.88
C ALA A 62 -12.78 12.97 7.77
N PRO A 63 -13.41 14.12 8.09
CA PRO A 63 -14.11 14.93 7.11
C PRO A 63 -13.14 15.61 6.14
N LEU A 64 -13.45 15.57 4.85
CA LEU A 64 -12.76 16.40 3.86
C LEU A 64 -13.28 17.84 3.98
N VAL A 65 -12.37 18.81 4.11
CA VAL A 65 -12.72 20.23 4.20
C VAL A 65 -11.93 21.01 3.17
N TYR A 66 -12.64 21.67 2.26
CA TYR A 66 -12.03 22.60 1.31
C TYR A 66 -11.84 23.97 1.94
N GLY A 67 -10.76 24.67 1.56
CA GLY A 67 -10.40 25.96 2.15
C GLY A 67 -11.21 27.16 1.62
N VAL A 68 -11.88 27.01 0.48
CA VAL A 68 -12.58 28.09 -0.22
C VAL A 68 -13.94 27.63 -0.73
N ASP A 69 -14.83 28.58 -0.97
CA ASP A 69 -16.10 28.33 -1.63
C ASP A 69 -15.88 28.05 -3.13
N PHE A 70 -16.62 27.09 -3.69
CA PHE A 70 -16.64 26.83 -5.13
C PHE A 70 -17.96 26.17 -5.55
N ASP A 71 -18.30 26.27 -6.84
CA ASP A 71 -19.36 25.45 -7.41
C ASP A 71 -18.74 24.18 -8.00
N ASP A 72 -19.27 23.02 -7.63
CA ASP A 72 -18.90 21.76 -8.26
C ASP A 72 -19.30 21.75 -9.75
N PHE A 73 -18.83 20.77 -10.52
CA PHE A 73 -19.11 20.71 -11.95
C PHE A 73 -20.57 20.42 -12.31
N TRP A 74 -21.41 20.00 -11.33
CA TRP A 74 -22.86 19.90 -11.48
C TRP A 74 -23.61 21.19 -11.09
N GLY A 75 -22.89 22.20 -10.60
CA GLY A 75 -23.46 23.47 -10.14
C GLY A 75 -23.96 23.45 -8.69
N THR A 76 -23.54 22.47 -7.89
CA THR A 76 -23.81 22.45 -6.45
C THR A 76 -22.81 23.37 -5.74
N PRO A 77 -23.28 24.32 -4.93
CA PRO A 77 -22.39 25.18 -4.16
C PRO A 77 -21.74 24.40 -3.01
N VAL A 78 -20.42 24.48 -2.93
CA VAL A 78 -19.60 23.93 -1.85
C VAL A 78 -19.08 25.07 -0.99
N SER A 79 -19.36 25.02 0.31
CA SER A 79 -18.92 26.03 1.27
C SER A 79 -17.55 25.68 1.85
N GLY A 80 -16.60 26.58 1.74
CA GLY A 80 -15.29 26.48 2.34
C GLY A 80 -15.36 26.43 3.87
N GLY A 81 -14.44 25.69 4.48
CA GLY A 81 -14.35 25.51 5.92
C GLY A 81 -15.45 24.64 6.52
N GLN A 82 -16.35 24.07 5.71
CA GLN A 82 -17.34 23.09 6.12
C GLN A 82 -16.97 21.68 5.64
N PRO A 83 -17.39 20.63 6.37
CA PRO A 83 -17.28 19.26 5.88
C PRO A 83 -17.95 19.12 4.51
N PHE A 84 -17.23 18.53 3.57
CA PHE A 84 -17.78 18.13 2.28
C PHE A 84 -18.67 16.90 2.49
N ASP A 85 -19.96 17.02 2.21
CA ASP A 85 -20.99 16.03 2.57
C ASP A 85 -21.38 15.07 1.43
N GLN A 86 -20.63 15.09 0.34
CA GLN A 86 -20.88 14.29 -0.85
C GLN A 86 -20.22 12.91 -0.74
N PRO A 87 -20.74 11.88 -1.44
CA PRO A 87 -20.22 10.52 -1.33
C PRO A 87 -18.89 10.36 -2.09
N ILE A 88 -17.80 10.77 -1.43
CA ILE A 88 -16.41 10.57 -1.85
C ILE A 88 -15.76 9.39 -1.13
N ASN A 89 -14.58 8.99 -1.59
CA ASN A 89 -13.77 7.98 -0.94
C ASN A 89 -13.47 8.31 0.53
N ARG A 90 -13.17 7.25 1.27
CA ARG A 90 -12.70 7.35 2.66
C ARG A 90 -11.22 7.73 2.70
N ASP A 91 -10.82 8.37 3.80
CA ASP A 91 -9.42 8.72 4.02
C ASP A 91 -8.57 7.45 4.21
N GLY A 92 -7.48 7.33 3.46
CA GLY A 92 -6.60 6.15 3.48
C GLY A 92 -7.14 4.90 2.78
N GLU A 93 -8.30 4.95 2.12
CA GLU A 93 -8.92 3.78 1.50
C GLU A 93 -7.98 3.09 0.49
N SER A 94 -7.97 1.76 0.48
CA SER A 94 -7.15 0.98 -0.46
C SER A 94 -7.48 1.28 -1.92
N TYR A 95 -6.44 1.36 -2.76
CA TYR A 95 -6.59 1.64 -4.19
C TYR A 95 -7.54 0.65 -4.89
N ARG A 96 -8.59 1.19 -5.52
CA ARG A 96 -9.68 0.43 -6.19
C ARG A 96 -10.37 -0.59 -5.28
N ASN A 97 -10.41 -0.34 -3.97
CA ASN A 97 -10.97 -1.23 -2.95
C ASN A 97 -10.43 -2.67 -3.07
N ARG A 98 -9.12 -2.80 -3.36
CA ARG A 98 -8.45 -4.09 -3.53
C ARG A 98 -7.65 -4.44 -2.29
N TYR A 99 -7.66 -5.72 -1.94
CA TYR A 99 -6.77 -6.27 -0.93
C TYR A 99 -5.30 -5.92 -1.22
N ARG A 100 -4.59 -5.43 -0.20
CA ARG A 100 -3.13 -5.25 -0.27
C ARG A 100 -2.46 -6.56 0.15
N LEU A 101 -1.33 -6.86 -0.48
CA LEU A 101 -0.63 -8.13 -0.31
C LEU A 101 0.85 -7.89 -0.10
N LYS A 102 1.44 -8.63 0.83
CA LYS A 102 2.89 -8.72 1.01
C LYS A 102 3.28 -10.16 1.21
N ALA A 103 4.13 -10.69 0.34
CA ALA A 103 4.71 -12.01 0.48
C ALA A 103 6.23 -11.90 0.48
N HIS A 104 6.88 -12.71 1.30
CA HIS A 104 8.33 -12.80 1.38
C HIS A 104 8.75 -14.24 1.62
N ALA A 105 9.79 -14.67 0.92
CA ALA A 105 10.42 -15.95 1.12
C ALA A 105 11.94 -15.74 1.13
N GLN A 106 12.62 -16.34 2.09
CA GLN A 106 14.07 -16.29 2.21
C GLN A 106 14.61 -17.69 2.50
N TYR A 107 15.69 -18.05 1.82
CA TYR A 107 16.50 -19.20 2.13
C TYR A 107 17.95 -18.76 2.38
N THR A 108 18.58 -19.36 3.39
CA THR A 108 20.02 -19.23 3.58
C THR A 108 20.62 -20.61 3.80
N GLY A 109 21.78 -20.87 3.21
CA GLY A 109 22.51 -22.11 3.43
C GLY A 109 23.63 -22.29 2.42
N GLY A 110 24.73 -22.93 2.84
CA GLY A 110 25.83 -23.29 1.94
C GLY A 110 26.49 -22.09 1.23
N GLY A 111 26.54 -20.93 1.90
CA GLY A 111 27.05 -19.68 1.33
C GLY A 111 26.03 -18.88 0.51
N TRP A 112 24.83 -19.41 0.28
CA TRP A 112 23.75 -18.69 -0.40
C TRP A 112 22.88 -17.92 0.57
N ASN A 113 22.44 -16.74 0.15
CA ASN A 113 21.30 -16.02 0.71
C ASN A 113 20.40 -15.61 -0.46
N LEU A 114 19.23 -16.24 -0.52
CA LEU A 114 18.24 -16.04 -1.58
C LEU A 114 16.99 -15.47 -0.95
N TRP A 115 16.43 -14.41 -1.50
CA TRP A 115 15.11 -13.98 -1.08
C TRP A 115 14.29 -13.41 -2.23
N ALA A 116 12.98 -13.58 -2.11
CA ALA A 116 12.01 -12.99 -3.00
C ALA A 116 10.98 -12.22 -2.17
N ARG A 117 10.51 -11.10 -2.71
CA ARG A 117 9.43 -10.30 -2.12
C ARG A 117 8.44 -9.91 -3.20
N TYR A 118 7.15 -10.11 -2.93
CA TYR A 118 6.06 -9.55 -3.72
C TYR A 118 5.26 -8.60 -2.84
N THR A 119 4.97 -7.41 -3.36
CA THR A 119 4.12 -6.42 -2.71
C THR A 119 3.14 -5.84 -3.71
N ARG A 120 1.86 -5.84 -3.35
CA ARG A 120 0.81 -5.10 -4.03
C ARG A 120 0.14 -4.20 -3.03
N GLY A 121 0.01 -2.93 -3.37
CA GLY A 121 -0.68 -1.97 -2.53
C GLY A 121 -1.10 -0.75 -3.31
N GLY A 122 -1.45 0.28 -2.56
CA GLY A 122 -1.95 1.53 -3.10
C GLY A 122 -2.99 2.12 -2.18
N GLU A 123 -3.32 3.37 -2.47
CA GLU A 123 -4.20 4.21 -1.69
C GLU A 123 -5.00 5.12 -2.62
N GLN A 124 -6.25 5.41 -2.25
CA GLN A 124 -7.06 6.44 -2.88
C GLN A 124 -6.75 7.78 -2.21
N PHE A 125 -6.63 8.82 -3.01
CA PHE A 125 -6.39 10.18 -2.54
C PHE A 125 -7.71 10.91 -2.35
N ALA A 126 -7.72 11.94 -1.51
CA ALA A 126 -8.83 12.88 -1.51
C ALA A 126 -8.94 13.54 -2.90
N PHE A 127 -10.16 13.87 -3.31
CA PHE A 127 -10.36 14.69 -4.49
C PHE A 127 -9.69 16.06 -4.28
N ALA A 128 -8.86 16.44 -5.25
CA ALA A 128 -8.41 17.81 -5.33
C ALA A 128 -9.59 18.70 -5.76
N GLN A 129 -9.64 19.94 -5.24
CA GLN A 129 -10.73 20.87 -5.54
C GLN A 129 -10.90 21.10 -7.05
N ASP A 130 -9.80 21.16 -7.80
CA ASP A 130 -9.80 21.37 -9.24
C ASP A 130 -10.36 20.19 -10.04
N ASN A 131 -10.39 18.99 -9.46
CA ASN A 131 -11.06 17.81 -10.00
C ASN A 131 -12.59 17.84 -9.79
N LEU A 132 -13.10 18.69 -8.90
CA LEU A 132 -14.54 18.80 -8.63
C LEU A 132 -15.13 20.13 -9.07
N ALA A 133 -14.36 21.21 -9.03
CA ALA A 133 -14.83 22.55 -9.34
C ALA A 133 -15.07 22.74 -10.85
N ARG A 134 -16.08 23.54 -11.19
CA ARG A 134 -16.27 24.01 -12.55
C ARG A 134 -15.21 25.06 -12.93
N ALA A 135 -14.96 25.22 -14.23
CA ALA A 135 -14.23 26.38 -14.73
C ALA A 135 -14.85 27.70 -14.20
N PRO A 136 -14.05 28.70 -13.77
CA PRO A 136 -12.59 28.81 -13.95
C PRO A 136 -11.73 28.20 -12.83
N TYR A 137 -12.34 27.62 -11.79
CA TYR A 137 -11.60 27.14 -10.60
C TYR A 137 -11.16 25.67 -10.69
N GLY A 138 -11.75 24.89 -11.60
CA GLY A 138 -11.31 23.54 -11.93
C GLY A 138 -11.26 23.29 -13.44
N TRP A 139 -11.08 22.01 -13.81
CA TRP A 139 -10.83 21.60 -15.20
C TRP A 139 -12.03 20.95 -15.88
N LEU A 140 -13.09 20.64 -15.13
CA LEU A 140 -14.29 20.00 -15.65
C LEU A 140 -15.31 21.04 -16.15
N ASP A 141 -15.98 20.71 -17.25
CA ASP A 141 -17.03 21.52 -17.87
C ASP A 141 -18.19 20.61 -18.34
N GLU A 142 -19.18 21.14 -19.06
CA GLU A 142 -20.43 20.44 -19.41
C GLU A 142 -20.24 19.09 -20.10
N TRP A 143 -19.13 18.89 -20.82
CA TRP A 143 -18.81 17.61 -21.45
C TRP A 143 -18.62 16.47 -20.43
N ALA A 144 -18.09 16.77 -19.25
CA ALA A 144 -17.80 15.77 -18.21
C ALA A 144 -19.05 15.31 -17.47
N ILE A 145 -20.12 16.13 -17.44
CA ILE A 145 -21.38 15.80 -16.77
C ILE A 145 -22.02 14.55 -17.40
N ALA A 146 -21.87 14.38 -18.73
CA ALA A 146 -22.41 13.22 -19.44
C ALA A 146 -21.69 11.91 -19.06
N ASP A 147 -20.37 11.96 -18.87
CA ASP A 147 -19.54 10.82 -18.48
C ASP A 147 -19.62 10.54 -16.98
N TYR A 148 -19.87 11.58 -16.17
CA TYR A 148 -19.94 11.54 -14.72
C TYR A 148 -21.25 12.16 -14.20
N PRO A 149 -22.38 11.42 -14.23
CA PRO A 149 -23.69 11.95 -13.82
C PRO A 149 -23.84 12.19 -12.31
N SER A 150 -22.92 11.67 -11.48
CA SER A 150 -22.95 11.85 -10.01
C SER A 150 -21.58 11.60 -9.37
N TYR A 151 -21.41 11.98 -8.10
CA TYR A 151 -20.20 11.68 -7.32
C TYR A 151 -19.81 10.20 -7.33
N HIS A 152 -20.78 9.28 -7.34
CA HIS A 152 -20.52 7.83 -7.42
C HIS A 152 -19.91 7.37 -8.74
N SER A 153 -20.08 8.14 -9.81
CA SER A 153 -19.50 7.81 -11.12
C SER A 153 -18.06 8.31 -11.27
N LEU A 154 -17.60 9.21 -10.40
CA LEU A 154 -16.24 9.72 -10.44
C LEU A 154 -15.24 8.59 -10.20
N HIS A 155 -14.22 8.55 -11.05
CA HIS A 155 -13.04 7.74 -10.78
C HIS A 155 -12.32 8.37 -9.59
N GLN A 156 -12.14 7.57 -8.54
CA GLN A 156 -11.47 8.01 -7.33
C GLN A 156 -9.98 8.15 -7.64
N PRO A 157 -9.37 9.32 -7.39
CA PRO A 157 -7.95 9.50 -7.63
C PRO A 157 -7.17 8.55 -6.72
N GLY A 158 -6.07 8.01 -7.21
CA GLY A 158 -5.28 7.08 -6.41
C GLY A 158 -4.04 6.56 -7.11
N ALA A 159 -3.16 5.96 -6.31
CA ALA A 159 -1.97 5.31 -6.82
C ALA A 159 -1.91 3.86 -6.38
N GLY A 160 -1.70 2.96 -7.35
CA GLY A 160 -1.49 1.54 -7.13
C GLY A 160 -0.08 1.10 -7.53
N TYR A 161 0.42 0.05 -6.90
CA TYR A 161 1.68 -0.56 -7.30
C TYR A 161 1.68 -2.09 -7.17
N GLN A 162 2.52 -2.71 -7.97
CA GLN A 162 2.92 -4.10 -7.84
C GLN A 162 4.43 -4.22 -8.05
N GLN A 163 5.11 -4.80 -7.07
CA GLN A 163 6.55 -4.95 -7.10
C GLN A 163 6.93 -6.39 -6.77
N MET A 164 7.81 -6.96 -7.59
CA MET A 164 8.48 -8.21 -7.33
C MET A 164 9.99 -7.97 -7.27
N THR A 165 10.63 -8.42 -6.21
CA THR A 165 12.08 -8.30 -6.04
C THR A 165 12.65 -9.65 -5.73
N LEU A 166 13.75 -10.00 -6.41
CA LEU A 166 14.50 -11.21 -6.23
C LEU A 166 15.96 -10.84 -5.97
N ASP A 167 16.52 -11.35 -4.90
CA ASP A 167 17.95 -11.26 -4.63
C ASP A 167 18.56 -12.66 -4.54
N ALA A 168 19.72 -12.81 -5.18
CA ALA A 168 20.54 -13.99 -5.09
C ALA A 168 21.98 -13.58 -4.77
N SER A 169 22.35 -13.76 -3.51
CA SER A 169 23.70 -13.47 -3.01
C SER A 169 24.44 -14.77 -2.71
N TYR A 170 25.68 -14.86 -3.18
CA TYR A 170 26.56 -16.00 -2.90
C TYR A 170 27.88 -15.53 -2.28
N ARG A 171 28.18 -16.05 -1.10
CA ARG A 171 29.44 -15.84 -0.39
C ARG A 171 30.19 -17.16 -0.32
N LYS A 172 31.32 -17.22 -1.03
CA LYS A 172 32.29 -18.32 -0.93
C LYS A 172 33.65 -17.74 -0.58
N PRO A 173 34.28 -18.17 0.52
CA PRO A 173 35.67 -17.85 0.78
C PRO A 173 36.55 -18.63 -0.22
N LEU A 174 36.85 -18.01 -1.36
CA LEU A 174 37.92 -18.43 -2.28
C LEU A 174 39.28 -17.85 -1.81
N SER A 175 39.21 -16.66 -1.18
CA SER A 175 40.17 -15.98 -0.30
C SER A 175 39.38 -14.93 0.53
N ASN A 176 40.02 -14.08 1.34
CA ASN A 176 39.35 -13.12 2.24
C ASN A 176 38.50 -12.02 1.54
N GLN A 177 38.35 -11.99 0.21
CA GLN A 177 37.94 -10.76 -0.50
C GLN A 177 36.83 -10.87 -1.56
N TRP A 178 36.26 -12.05 -1.86
CA TRP A 178 35.28 -12.17 -2.96
C TRP A 178 33.84 -12.38 -2.47
N THR A 179 32.93 -11.47 -2.86
CA THR A 179 31.48 -11.59 -2.70
C THR A 179 30.81 -11.30 -4.04
N ILE A 180 29.89 -12.16 -4.49
CA ILE A 180 29.08 -11.93 -5.68
C ILE A 180 27.63 -11.75 -5.23
N THR A 181 27.03 -10.61 -5.58
CA THR A 181 25.63 -10.29 -5.32
C THR A 181 24.96 -10.00 -6.65
N THR A 182 23.89 -10.73 -6.94
CA THR A 182 23.05 -10.51 -8.13
C THR A 182 21.63 -10.20 -7.68
N THR A 183 21.14 -9.02 -8.03
CA THR A 183 19.80 -8.55 -7.65
C THR A 183 18.98 -8.28 -8.91
N PHE A 184 17.78 -8.84 -8.97
CA PHE A 184 16.80 -8.59 -10.04
C PHE A 184 15.57 -7.93 -9.43
N VAL A 185 15.21 -6.75 -9.93
CA VAL A 185 14.04 -6.00 -9.49
C VAL A 185 13.09 -5.82 -10.67
N PHE A 186 11.82 -6.19 -10.48
CA PHE A 186 10.75 -5.90 -11.41
C PHE A 186 9.67 -5.09 -10.69
N SER A 187 9.26 -3.96 -11.25
CA SER A 187 8.25 -3.09 -10.63
C SER A 187 7.30 -2.56 -11.70
N ARG A 188 6.01 -2.51 -11.36
CA ARG A 188 4.95 -1.91 -12.17
C ARG A 188 4.17 -0.94 -11.30
N PHE A 189 3.98 0.27 -11.81
CA PHE A 189 3.15 1.31 -11.20
C PHE A 189 1.91 1.54 -12.05
N ASP A 190 0.82 1.91 -11.39
CA ASP A 190 -0.46 2.24 -12.01
C ASP A 190 -1.03 3.47 -11.30
N TYR A 191 -1.46 4.46 -12.06
CA TYR A 191 -2.00 5.73 -11.56
C TYR A 191 -3.36 5.95 -12.20
N GLU A 192 -4.31 6.45 -11.41
CA GLU A 192 -5.65 6.83 -11.87
C GLU A 192 -6.08 8.14 -11.21
#